data_AF-A0A9D7REU2-F1
#
_entry.id   AF-A0A9D7REU2-F1
#
_cell.length_a   1.000
_cell.length_b   1.000
_cell.length_c   1.000
_cell.angle_alpha   90.00
_cell.angle_beta   90.00
_cell.angle_gamma   90.00
#
_symmetry.space_group_name_H-M   'P 1'
#
loop_
_entity.id
_entity.type
_entity.pdbx_description
1 polymer ?
#
loop_
_entity_poly.entity_id
_entity_poly.type
_entity_poly.pdbx_seq_one_letter_code
_entity_poly.pdbx_strand_id
1 'polypeptide(L)'
;MPTALDLSTNNLFKIQVKAAVASAFILKLEGTSGFVEATKNIAIAGEWIEYSFDFSKAAATPNLKKIILFFDPGVDASADTYLFDNLTVSPAGPCAGVAPSAKILDDFECQRNIAYGLPGFADISAVDNPDKTGINTSTS
;
A
#
# COMPACT_ATOMS: atom_id res chain seq x y z
N MET A 1 -17.80 7.50 9.57
CA MET A 1 -17.38 8.92 9.63
C MET A 1 -18.54 9.82 9.20
N PRO A 2 -18.67 11.04 9.75
CA PRO A 2 -19.77 11.96 9.41
C PRO A 2 -19.69 12.45 7.95
N THR A 3 -18.46 12.72 7.46
CA THR A 3 -18.17 13.13 6.08
C THR A 3 -17.59 11.97 5.29
N ALA A 4 -17.84 11.93 3.98
CA ALA A 4 -17.18 10.99 3.07
C ALA A 4 -15.69 11.32 2.90
N LEU A 5 -14.87 10.30 2.69
CA LEU A 5 -13.47 10.46 2.31
C LEU A 5 -13.38 11.11 0.92
N ASP A 6 -12.45 12.06 0.79
CA ASP A 6 -12.05 12.62 -0.49
C ASP A 6 -10.66 12.07 -0.86
N LEU A 7 -10.62 11.24 -1.90
CA LEU A 7 -9.41 10.57 -2.38
C LEU A 7 -8.79 11.30 -3.59
N SER A 8 -9.24 12.52 -3.91
CA SER A 8 -8.68 13.31 -5.01
C SER A 8 -7.24 13.73 -4.78
N THR A 9 -6.85 13.91 -3.50
CA THR A 9 -5.50 14.35 -3.10
C THR A 9 -4.86 13.37 -2.13
N ASN A 10 -5.54 13.04 -1.03
CA ASN A 10 -5.02 12.15 0.02
C ASN A 10 -5.56 10.73 -0.17
N ASN A 11 -4.79 9.91 -0.86
CA ASN A 11 -5.22 8.59 -1.35
C ASN A 11 -4.24 7.46 -1.08
N LEU A 12 -3.10 7.75 -0.46
CA LEU A 12 -2.15 6.77 0.04
C LEU A 12 -2.33 6.59 1.53
N PHE A 13 -2.75 5.39 1.92
CA PHE A 13 -2.91 5.01 3.32
C PHE A 13 -1.68 4.22 3.74
N LYS A 14 -1.07 4.64 4.84
CA LYS A 14 0.03 3.92 5.48
C LYS A 14 -0.39 3.48 6.87
N ILE A 15 0.00 2.28 7.26
CA ILE A 15 -0.30 1.72 8.58
C ILE A 15 0.80 0.76 8.98
N GLN A 16 1.18 0.79 10.25
CA GLN A 16 2.08 -0.21 10.82
C GLN A 16 1.24 -1.34 11.39
N VAL A 17 1.60 -2.58 11.06
CA VAL A 17 0.94 -3.79 11.56
C VAL A 17 1.99 -4.77 12.08
N LYS A 18 1.67 -5.41 13.21
CA LYS A 18 2.45 -6.51 13.78
C LYS A 18 1.52 -7.68 14.07
N ALA A 19 1.86 -8.86 13.55
CA ALA A 19 1.11 -10.10 13.76
C ALA A 19 2.01 -11.17 14.39
N ALA A 20 1.43 -12.04 15.22
CA ALA A 20 2.17 -13.15 15.83
C ALA A 20 2.53 -14.28 14.85
N VAL A 21 1.85 -14.34 13.71
CA VAL A 21 2.01 -15.35 12.65
C VAL A 21 2.03 -14.70 11.28
N ALA A 22 2.57 -15.40 10.28
CA ALA A 22 2.43 -14.99 8.89
C ALA A 22 0.96 -15.12 8.47
N SER A 23 0.41 -14.08 7.83
CA SER A 23 -1.02 -13.97 7.49
C SER A 23 -1.20 -12.94 6.36
N ALA A 24 -2.41 -12.43 6.16
CA ALA A 24 -2.72 -11.33 5.28
C ALA A 24 -3.55 -10.25 6.01
N PHE A 25 -3.57 -9.08 5.40
CA PHE A 25 -4.24 -7.91 5.93
C PHE A 25 -4.95 -7.15 4.79
N ILE A 26 -6.21 -6.78 5.02
CA ILE A 26 -7.00 -6.00 4.07
C ILE A 26 -7.33 -4.64 4.69
N LEU A 27 -7.02 -3.58 3.97
CA LEU A 27 -7.60 -2.26 4.21
C LEU A 27 -8.73 -2.06 3.21
N LYS A 28 -9.94 -1.84 3.72
CA LYS A 28 -11.14 -1.60 2.94
C LYS A 28 -11.72 -0.22 3.24
N LEU A 29 -12.05 0.52 2.20
CA LEU A 29 -12.86 1.73 2.27
C LEU A 29 -14.28 1.38 1.82
N GLU A 30 -15.28 1.69 2.63
CA GLU A 30 -16.67 1.30 2.36
C GLU A 30 -17.64 2.46 2.50
N GLY A 31 -18.63 2.49 1.62
CA GLY A 31 -19.69 3.48 1.55
C GLY A 31 -21.03 2.89 1.14
N THR A 32 -22.06 3.74 1.07
CA THR A 32 -23.40 3.33 0.59
C THR A 32 -23.42 2.99 -0.91
N SER A 33 -22.43 3.50 -1.66
CA SER A 33 -22.33 3.33 -3.11
C SER A 33 -21.37 2.21 -3.52
N GLY A 34 -20.78 1.49 -2.57
CA GLY A 34 -19.83 0.40 -2.83
C GLY A 34 -18.61 0.44 -1.90
N PHE A 35 -17.56 -0.26 -2.30
CA PHE A 35 -16.31 -0.34 -1.56
C PHE A 35 -15.11 -0.45 -2.50
N VAL A 36 -13.93 -0.12 -1.96
CA VAL A 36 -12.63 -0.45 -2.55
C VAL A 36 -11.77 -1.08 -1.46
N GLU A 37 -10.95 -2.05 -1.83
CA GLU A 37 -10.09 -2.76 -0.89
C GLU A 37 -8.80 -3.19 -1.54
N ALA A 38 -7.78 -3.39 -0.72
CA ALA A 38 -6.51 -3.93 -1.15
C ALA A 38 -5.93 -4.82 -0.05
N THR A 39 -5.26 -5.89 -0.48
CA THR A 39 -4.68 -6.92 0.39
C THR A 39 -3.16 -6.83 0.38
N LYS A 40 -2.54 -7.02 1.54
CA LYS A 40 -1.09 -7.19 1.70
C LYS A 40 -0.80 -8.43 2.54
N ASN A 41 0.27 -9.14 2.18
CA ASN A 41 0.74 -10.28 2.95
C ASN A 41 1.62 -9.81 4.11
N ILE A 42 1.43 -10.43 5.28
CA ILE A 42 2.31 -10.33 6.44
C ILE A 42 3.23 -11.53 6.42
N ALA A 43 4.42 -11.36 5.84
CA ALA A 43 5.38 -12.45 5.65
C ALA A 43 6.24 -12.71 6.89
N ILE A 44 6.50 -11.68 7.70
CA ILE A 44 7.40 -11.76 8.86
C ILE A 44 6.55 -11.62 10.13
N ALA A 45 6.58 -12.66 10.96
CA ALA A 45 5.89 -12.69 12.23
C ALA A 45 6.68 -11.96 13.33
N GLY A 46 6.00 -11.33 14.27
CA GLY A 46 6.59 -10.71 15.46
C GLY A 46 7.25 -9.34 15.24
N GLU A 47 7.23 -8.82 14.02
CA GLU A 47 7.84 -7.53 13.67
C GLU A 47 6.80 -6.49 13.28
N TRP A 48 7.13 -5.21 13.50
CA TRP A 48 6.34 -4.09 13.00
C TRP A 48 6.71 -3.83 11.55
N ILE A 49 5.74 -3.92 10.65
CA ILE A 49 5.91 -3.68 9.23
C ILE A 49 4.98 -2.54 8.81
N GLU A 50 5.49 -1.54 8.10
CA GLU A 50 4.68 -0.51 7.46
C GLU A 50 4.11 -1.05 6.13
N TYR A 51 2.79 -0.95 5.98
CA TYR A 51 2.07 -1.27 4.75
C TYR A 51 1.55 0.00 4.10
N SER A 52 1.61 0.03 2.78
CA SER A 52 1.11 1.13 1.95
C SER A 52 0.01 0.65 1.01
N PHE A 53 -1.09 1.39 0.97
CA PHE A 53 -2.29 1.13 0.16
C PHE A 53 -2.62 2.37 -0.68
N ASP A 54 -2.42 2.26 -2.00
CA ASP A 54 -2.77 3.31 -2.96
C ASP A 54 -4.21 3.14 -3.46
N PHE A 55 -5.08 4.05 -3.03
CA PHE A 55 -6.47 4.16 -3.49
C PHE A 55 -6.69 5.33 -4.45
N SER A 56 -5.64 5.85 -5.11
CA SER A 56 -5.75 6.95 -6.08
C SER A 56 -6.73 6.67 -7.21
N LYS A 57 -6.82 5.41 -7.67
CA LYS A 57 -7.82 4.96 -8.66
C LYS A 57 -9.26 5.00 -8.17
N ALA A 58 -9.48 5.14 -6.86
CA ALA A 58 -10.78 5.23 -6.23
C ALA A 58 -11.25 6.68 -6.00
N ALA A 59 -10.55 7.69 -6.54
CA ALA A 59 -10.92 9.10 -6.41
C ALA A 59 -12.37 9.40 -6.86
N ALA A 60 -12.87 8.67 -7.84
CA ALA A 60 -14.24 8.81 -8.35
C ALA A 60 -15.28 7.97 -7.57
N THR A 61 -14.89 7.22 -6.55
CA THR A 61 -15.81 6.37 -5.77
C THR A 61 -16.55 7.20 -4.73
N PRO A 62 -17.88 7.42 -4.88
CA PRO A 62 -18.60 8.32 -3.99
C PRO A 62 -18.91 7.65 -2.64
N ASN A 63 -19.13 8.47 -1.62
CA ASN A 63 -19.72 8.08 -0.34
C ASN A 63 -18.94 7.06 0.51
N LEU A 64 -17.63 6.90 0.31
CA LEU A 64 -16.78 6.09 1.20
C LEU A 64 -16.73 6.75 2.59
N LYS A 65 -17.26 6.09 3.62
CA LYS A 65 -17.45 6.65 4.98
C LYS A 65 -16.89 5.78 6.10
N LYS A 66 -16.33 4.62 5.76
CA LYS A 66 -15.73 3.66 6.69
C LYS A 66 -14.35 3.30 6.21
N ILE A 67 -13.43 3.16 7.16
CA ILE A 67 -12.17 2.43 7.01
C ILE A 67 -12.37 1.15 7.81
N ILE A 68 -12.15 0.01 7.18
CA ILE A 68 -12.31 -1.30 7.79
C ILE A 68 -10.97 -2.03 7.64
N LEU A 69 -10.46 -2.52 8.76
CA LEU A 69 -9.21 -3.25 8.86
C LEU A 69 -9.57 -4.73 9.08
N PHE A 70 -9.24 -5.59 8.12
CA PHE A 70 -9.42 -7.05 8.28
C PHE A 70 -8.06 -7.71 8.47
N PHE A 71 -7.91 -8.35 9.63
CA PHE A 71 -6.78 -9.21 9.92
C PHE A 71 -7.18 -10.65 9.65
N ASP A 72 -6.26 -11.43 9.07
CA ASP A 72 -6.45 -12.86 8.80
C ASP A 72 -7.67 -13.20 7.93
N PRO A 73 -7.82 -12.53 6.76
CA PRO A 73 -8.99 -12.73 5.92
C PRO A 73 -9.12 -14.19 5.46
N GLY A 74 -10.32 -14.75 5.62
CA GLY A 74 -10.63 -16.14 5.25
C GLY A 74 -10.39 -17.16 6.37
N VAL A 75 -9.91 -16.72 7.55
CA VAL A 75 -9.81 -17.55 8.75
C VAL A 75 -10.94 -17.20 9.70
N ASP A 76 -11.90 -18.10 9.84
CA ASP A 76 -12.98 -17.95 10.81
C ASP A 76 -12.43 -18.09 12.23
N ALA A 77 -12.74 -17.11 13.10
CA ALA A 77 -12.34 -17.09 14.50
C ALA A 77 -10.82 -17.24 14.74
N SER A 78 -10.02 -16.45 14.02
CA SER A 78 -8.58 -16.33 14.28
C SER A 78 -8.31 -16.07 15.78
N ALA A 79 -7.40 -16.86 16.36
CA ALA A 79 -7.03 -16.79 17.78
C ALA A 79 -5.76 -15.94 18.01
N ASP A 80 -5.15 -15.45 16.93
CA ASP A 80 -3.91 -14.69 16.98
C ASP A 80 -4.14 -13.23 17.38
N THR A 81 -3.07 -12.61 17.89
CA THR A 81 -3.08 -11.18 18.24
C THR A 81 -2.49 -10.36 17.09
N TYR A 82 -3.24 -9.35 16.66
CA TYR A 82 -2.84 -8.38 15.67
C TYR A 82 -2.79 -6.99 16.30
N LEU A 83 -1.65 -6.32 16.17
CA LEU A 83 -1.44 -4.96 16.63
C LEU A 83 -1.33 -4.03 15.43
N PHE A 84 -1.85 -2.83 15.54
CA PHE A 84 -1.70 -1.79 14.53
C PHE A 84 -1.41 -0.44 15.18
N ASP A 85 -0.70 0.42 14.45
CA ASP A 85 -0.42 1.79 14.85
C ASP A 85 -0.17 2.69 13.63
N ASN A 86 -0.09 4.00 13.84
CA ASN A 86 0.35 5.00 12.88
C ASN A 86 -0.41 4.96 11.53
N LEU A 87 -1.74 4.76 11.58
CA LEU A 87 -2.59 4.90 10.41
C LEU A 87 -2.60 6.37 9.95
N THR A 88 -1.98 6.62 8.80
CA THR A 88 -1.84 7.95 8.20
C THR A 88 -2.32 7.95 6.76
N VAL A 89 -2.68 9.14 6.27
CA VAL A 89 -3.11 9.35 4.88
C VAL A 89 -2.30 10.49 4.29
N SER A 90 -1.81 10.30 3.06
CA SER A 90 -1.00 11.26 2.33
C SER A 90 -1.28 11.15 0.82
N PRO A 91 -0.78 12.08 -0.01
CA PRO A 91 -0.80 11.90 -1.45
C PRO A 91 0.07 10.72 -1.89
N ALA A 92 -0.40 9.91 -2.85
CA ALA A 92 0.34 8.76 -3.40
C ALA A 92 1.62 9.12 -4.18
N GLY A 93 1.86 10.40 -4.45
CA GLY A 93 3.07 10.87 -5.13
C GLY A 93 3.07 10.56 -6.63
N PRO A 94 4.23 10.64 -7.30
CA PRO A 94 4.34 10.56 -8.76
C PRO A 94 3.97 9.20 -9.36
N CYS A 95 4.05 8.12 -8.56
CA CYS A 95 3.67 6.77 -8.99
C CYS A 95 2.20 6.40 -8.74
N ALA A 96 1.38 7.36 -8.31
CA ALA A 96 -0.03 7.15 -8.04
C ALA A 96 -0.74 6.54 -9.26
N GLY A 97 -1.41 5.41 -9.06
CA GLY A 97 -2.24 4.77 -10.07
C GLY A 97 -1.48 4.07 -11.21
N VAL A 98 -0.15 4.02 -11.16
CA VAL A 98 0.64 3.26 -12.13
C VAL A 98 0.31 1.77 -11.98
N ALA A 99 -0.10 1.11 -13.07
CA ALA A 99 -0.43 -0.31 -13.05
C ALA A 99 0.86 -1.16 -13.12
N PRO A 100 1.00 -2.22 -12.28
CA PRO A 100 2.11 -3.17 -12.39
C PRO A 100 2.20 -3.83 -13.76
N SER A 101 3.40 -3.93 -14.30
CA SER A 101 3.74 -4.62 -15.54
C SER A 101 4.48 -5.91 -15.23
N ALA A 102 3.88 -7.05 -15.55
CA ALA A 102 4.51 -8.36 -15.33
C ALA A 102 5.82 -8.58 -16.10
N LYS A 103 6.15 -7.68 -17.05
CA LYS A 103 7.40 -7.73 -17.83
C LYS A 103 8.56 -7.00 -17.17
N ILE A 104 8.29 -6.20 -16.14
CA ILE A 104 9.28 -5.39 -15.46
C ILE A 104 9.37 -5.91 -14.03
N LEU A 105 10.56 -6.33 -13.61
CA LEU A 105 10.77 -6.80 -12.24
C LEU A 105 11.00 -5.62 -11.30
N ASP A 106 11.95 -4.75 -11.63
CA ASP A 106 12.20 -3.47 -10.98
C ASP A 106 12.82 -2.52 -12.02
N ASP A 107 12.23 -1.34 -12.23
CA ASP A 107 12.81 -0.25 -13.06
C ASP A 107 13.38 0.89 -12.21
N PHE A 108 13.43 0.74 -10.89
CA PHE A 108 13.80 1.76 -9.91
C PHE A 108 12.92 3.02 -9.97
N GLU A 109 11.76 2.92 -10.61
CA GLU A 109 10.73 3.95 -10.69
C GLU A 109 9.43 3.40 -10.08
N CYS A 110 8.34 3.48 -10.85
CA CYS A 110 7.03 3.03 -10.41
C CYS A 110 6.79 1.52 -10.63
N GLN A 111 7.68 0.79 -11.32
CA GLN A 111 7.52 -0.63 -11.61
C GLN A 111 8.43 -1.50 -10.74
N ARG A 112 8.17 -1.51 -9.42
CA ARG A 112 8.91 -2.32 -8.45
C ARG A 112 8.11 -3.57 -8.06
N ASN A 113 8.04 -4.53 -8.98
CA ASN A 113 7.10 -5.64 -8.94
C ASN A 113 7.62 -6.89 -8.19
N ILE A 114 8.81 -6.81 -7.57
CA ILE A 114 9.42 -7.89 -6.78
C ILE A 114 9.81 -7.44 -5.37
N ALA A 115 9.97 -8.39 -4.46
CA ALA A 115 10.56 -8.17 -3.14
C ALA A 115 12.00 -8.71 -3.11
N TYR A 116 12.91 -7.97 -2.47
CA TYR A 116 14.29 -8.40 -2.26
C TYR A 116 14.39 -9.17 -0.94
N GLY A 117 15.10 -10.30 -0.93
CA GLY A 117 15.18 -11.19 0.22
C GLY A 117 16.12 -10.68 1.33
N LEU A 118 17.37 -10.35 0.98
CA LEU A 118 18.37 -9.76 1.87
C LEU A 118 19.25 -8.81 1.03
N PRO A 119 19.52 -7.55 1.44
CA PRO A 119 19.20 -6.95 2.73
C PRO A 119 17.69 -6.75 3.00
N GLY A 120 16.87 -6.62 1.95
CA GLY A 120 15.42 -6.44 2.03
C GLY A 120 14.94 -5.37 1.04
N PHE A 121 13.65 -5.31 0.71
CA PHE A 121 13.11 -4.27 -0.19
C PHE A 121 13.27 -2.85 0.35
N ALA A 122 13.17 -2.70 1.69
CA ALA A 122 13.29 -1.40 2.36
C ALA A 122 14.74 -0.90 2.46
N ASP A 123 15.72 -1.77 2.24
CA ASP A 123 17.15 -1.48 2.38
C ASP A 123 17.78 -0.93 1.10
N ILE A 124 16.99 -0.80 0.04
CA ILE A 124 17.42 -0.25 -1.24
C ILE A 124 16.60 0.99 -1.60
N SER A 125 17.30 2.05 -1.95
CA SER A 125 16.72 3.30 -2.43
C SER A 125 17.20 3.59 -3.85
N ALA A 126 16.28 3.98 -4.72
CA ALA A 126 16.64 4.60 -5.98
C ALA A 126 17.26 5.99 -5.72
N VAL A 127 18.27 6.36 -6.50
CA VAL A 127 18.94 7.66 -6.39
C VAL A 127 18.63 8.43 -7.66
N ASP A 128 18.16 9.66 -7.53
CA ASP A 128 17.81 10.50 -8.67
C ASP A 128 18.93 10.53 -9.71
N ASN A 129 18.58 10.32 -10.98
CA ASN A 129 19.51 10.46 -12.07
C ASN A 129 20.03 11.92 -12.09
N PRO A 130 21.34 12.16 -11.88
CA PRO A 130 21.90 13.50 -11.78
C PRO A 130 21.94 14.25 -13.12
N ASP A 131 21.83 13.55 -14.26
CA ASP A 131 21.74 14.13 -15.59
C ASP A 131 20.64 13.46 -16.41
N LYS A 132 19.48 14.12 -16.42
CA LYS A 132 18.26 13.66 -17.12
C LYS A 132 18.21 14.11 -18.60
N THR A 133 19.34 14.52 -19.16
CA THR A 133 19.43 15.03 -20.54
C THR A 133 19.99 14.00 -21.52
N GLY A 134 19.84 14.27 -22.82
CA GLY A 134 20.32 13.38 -23.88
C GLY A 134 19.43 12.14 -24.06
N ILE A 135 20.06 10.97 -24.18
CA ILE A 135 19.35 9.70 -24.46
C ILE A 135 18.76 9.10 -23.18
N ASN A 136 19.39 9.29 -22.02
CA ASN A 136 18.90 8.75 -20.75
C ASN A 136 18.06 9.79 -20.01
N THR A 137 16.73 9.64 -20.09
CA THR A 137 15.76 10.51 -19.41
C THR A 137 15.11 9.84 -18.21
N SER A 138 15.74 8.82 -17.61
CA SER A 138 15.22 8.17 -16.39
C SER A 138 15.16 9.17 -15.23
N THR A 139 14.22 8.96 -14.30
CA THR A 139 14.07 9.81 -13.12
C THR A 139 15.12 9.50 -12.05
N SER A 140 15.51 8.23 -11.96
CA SER A 140 16.46 7.58 -11.03
C SER A 140 17.40 6.64 -11.78
#